data_AF-A0A2T8I9V7-F1
#
_entry.id   AF-A0A2T8I9V7-F1
#
_cell.length_a   1.000
_cell.length_b   1.000
_cell.length_c   1.000
_cell.angle_alpha   90.00
_cell.angle_beta   90.00
_cell.angle_gamma   90.00
#
_symmetry.space_group_name_H-M   'P 1'
#
loop_
_entity.id
_entity.type
_entity.pdbx_description
1 polymer ?
#
loop_
_entity_poly.entity_id
_entity_poly.type
_entity_poly.pdbx_seq_one_letter_code
_entity_poly.pdbx_strand_id
1 'polypeptide(L)'
;MGTDEQGGPAYAVYDEPGSEPIILEIDRAHVYMHDRVVLSASPSAGRACVVLLLHMPMGEVSFARLGDDRWTWVAPGSCTGLRRRCFYQDAMYTDVDGLFYLLQIDDSIVSLDLNGSSPVA
;
A
#
# COMPACT_ATOMS: atom_id res chain seq x y z
N MET A 1 16.00 8.94 -12.31
CA MET A 1 15.42 8.61 -13.63
C MET A 1 16.45 7.76 -14.35
N GLY A 2 16.06 6.57 -14.80
CA GLY A 2 16.92 5.70 -15.61
C GLY A 2 16.70 5.96 -17.09
N THR A 3 17.50 5.32 -17.93
CA THR A 3 17.28 5.26 -19.38
C THR A 3 17.08 3.82 -19.81
N ASP A 4 16.19 3.58 -20.78
CA ASP A 4 16.07 2.28 -21.45
C ASP A 4 17.32 1.98 -22.32
N GLU A 5 17.34 0.81 -22.97
CA GLU A 5 18.44 0.40 -23.85
C GLU A 5 18.64 1.32 -25.07
N GLN A 6 17.62 2.12 -25.42
CA GLN A 6 17.59 3.06 -26.53
C GLN A 6 17.88 4.51 -26.08
N GLY A 7 18.11 4.74 -24.78
CA GLY A 7 18.39 6.06 -24.20
C GLY A 7 17.13 6.90 -23.91
N GLY A 8 15.93 6.33 -24.01
CA GLY A 8 14.66 6.94 -23.66
C GLY A 8 14.43 6.98 -22.14
N PRO A 9 13.53 7.84 -21.65
CA PRO A 9 13.27 7.98 -20.21
C PRO A 9 12.55 6.75 -19.63
N ALA A 10 13.07 6.21 -18.53
CA ALA A 10 12.53 5.02 -17.88
C ALA A 10 12.59 5.11 -16.34
N TYR A 11 11.75 4.29 -15.70
CA TYR A 11 11.74 4.10 -14.24
C TYR A 11 12.58 2.89 -13.86
N ALA A 12 13.45 3.06 -12.87
CA ALA A 12 14.13 1.94 -12.22
C ALA A 12 13.27 1.51 -11.02
N VAL A 13 12.69 0.31 -11.09
CA VAL A 13 11.85 -0.26 -10.05
C VAL A 13 12.58 -1.43 -9.40
N TYR A 14 12.66 -1.42 -8.08
CA TYR A 14 13.31 -2.48 -7.31
C TYR A 14 12.24 -3.37 -6.69
N ASP A 15 12.29 -4.66 -6.99
CA ASP A 15 11.39 -5.64 -6.37
C ASP A 15 11.90 -6.06 -4.98
N GLU A 16 13.22 -6.00 -4.77
CA GLU A 16 13.85 -6.17 -3.45
C GLU A 16 14.92 -5.10 -3.18
N PRO A 17 15.10 -4.68 -1.91
CA PRO A 17 16.26 -3.87 -1.54
C PRO A 17 17.57 -4.57 -1.92
N GLY A 18 18.35 -3.95 -2.80
CA GLY A 18 19.64 -4.48 -3.27
C GLY A 18 19.57 -5.38 -4.51
N SER A 19 18.40 -5.61 -5.10
CA SER A 19 18.30 -6.28 -6.40
C SER A 19 18.72 -5.35 -7.55
N GLU A 20 19.02 -5.94 -8.72
CA GLU A 20 19.07 -5.14 -9.94
C GLU A 20 17.68 -4.54 -10.22
N PRO A 21 17.61 -3.27 -10.69
CA PRO A 21 16.34 -2.63 -10.99
C PRO A 21 15.75 -3.18 -12.29
N ILE A 22 14.43 -3.34 -12.29
CA ILE A 22 13.67 -3.51 -13.51
C ILE A 22 13.51 -2.14 -14.15
N ILE A 23 13.98 -2.00 -15.39
CA ILE A 23 13.80 -0.76 -16.17
C ILE A 23 12.44 -0.82 -16.86
N LEU A 24 11.54 0.07 -16.47
CA LEU A 24 10.20 0.18 -17.02
C LEU A 24 10.10 1.43 -17.88
N GLU A 25 9.73 1.26 -19.14
CA GLU A 25 9.30 2.37 -19.99
C GLU A 25 8.13 3.12 -19.33
N ILE A 26 8.08 4.44 -19.51
CA ILE A 26 7.10 5.31 -18.85
C ILE A 26 5.66 4.85 -19.11
N ASP A 27 5.36 4.41 -20.32
CA ASP A 27 4.03 3.95 -20.73
C ASP A 27 3.63 2.62 -20.08
N ARG A 28 4.58 1.82 -19.58
CA ARG A 28 4.33 0.57 -18.83
C ARG A 28 4.43 0.74 -17.31
N ALA A 29 5.01 1.84 -16.86
CA ALA A 29 5.27 2.08 -15.45
C ALA A 29 3.99 2.12 -14.61
N HIS A 30 2.89 2.59 -15.19
CA HIS A 30 1.57 2.58 -14.54
C HIS A 30 1.17 1.17 -14.08
N VAL A 31 1.51 0.13 -14.84
CA VAL A 31 1.20 -1.29 -14.50
C VAL A 31 1.83 -1.70 -13.17
N TYR A 32 2.99 -1.12 -12.84
CA TYR A 32 3.80 -1.45 -11.66
C TYR A 32 3.68 -0.44 -10.52
N MET A 33 3.13 0.74 -10.76
CA MET A 33 3.03 1.83 -9.78
C MET A 33 1.57 2.23 -9.60
N HIS A 34 0.73 1.24 -9.30
CA HIS A 34 -0.65 1.47 -8.92
C HIS A 34 -0.74 1.64 -7.40
N ASP A 35 -1.11 2.83 -6.96
CA ASP A 35 -1.43 3.10 -5.58
C ASP A 35 -2.94 3.23 -5.41
N ARG A 36 -3.49 2.63 -4.36
CA ARG A 36 -4.90 2.79 -3.99
C ARG A 36 -5.01 3.31 -2.58
N VAL A 37 -5.92 4.27 -2.40
CA VAL A 37 -6.19 4.87 -1.10
C VAL A 37 -7.64 4.61 -0.70
N VAL A 38 -7.83 4.15 0.54
CA VAL A 38 -9.15 3.92 1.13
C VAL A 38 -9.26 4.73 2.42
N LEU A 39 -10.39 5.40 2.60
CA LEU A 39 -10.65 6.23 3.77
C LEU A 39 -11.66 5.54 4.69
N SER A 40 -11.39 5.54 5.99
CA SER A 40 -12.36 5.02 6.97
C SER A 40 -13.54 5.96 7.22
N ALA A 41 -13.42 7.24 6.84
CA ALA A 41 -14.44 8.25 7.03
C ALA A 41 -14.20 9.42 6.07
N SER A 42 -15.14 10.37 6.04
CA SER A 42 -14.91 11.68 5.40
C SER A 42 -13.64 12.34 5.96
N PRO A 43 -12.79 12.97 5.12
CA PRO A 43 -11.63 13.72 5.61
C PRO A 43 -11.98 14.83 6.61
N SER A 44 -13.21 15.34 6.59
CA SER A 44 -13.70 16.31 7.58
C SER A 44 -13.73 15.77 9.01
N ALA A 45 -13.66 14.44 9.20
CA ALA A 45 -13.54 13.82 10.52
C ALA A 45 -12.14 13.97 11.15
N GLY A 46 -11.19 14.59 10.44
CA GLY A 46 -9.85 14.86 10.94
C GLY A 46 -9.12 13.57 11.30
N ARG A 47 -8.51 13.51 12.49
CA ARG A 47 -7.71 12.35 12.95
C ARG A 47 -8.48 11.04 13.09
N ALA A 48 -9.82 11.10 13.11
CA ALA A 48 -10.67 9.91 13.10
C ALA A 48 -10.71 9.23 11.71
N CYS A 49 -10.42 9.97 10.64
CA CYS A 49 -10.23 9.41 9.31
C CYS A 49 -8.84 8.74 9.24
N VAL A 50 -8.85 7.42 9.13
CA VAL A 50 -7.68 6.61 8.80
C VAL A 50 -7.62 6.47 7.28
N VAL A 51 -6.45 6.74 6.74
CA VAL A 51 -6.12 6.61 5.32
C VAL A 51 -5.29 5.33 5.18
N LEU A 52 -5.81 4.34 4.48
CA LEU A 52 -5.07 3.13 4.11
C LEU A 52 -4.50 3.34 2.69
N LEU A 53 -3.21 3.06 2.53
CA LEU A 53 -2.50 3.05 1.26
C LEU A 53 -2.07 1.63 0.93
N LEU A 54 -2.54 1.14 -0.20
CA LEU A 54 -1.97 -0.01 -0.90
C LEU A 54 -0.98 0.54 -1.91
N HIS A 55 0.29 0.13 -1.82
CA HIS A 55 1.32 0.62 -2.72
C HIS A 55 2.17 -0.49 -3.33
N MET A 56 2.62 -0.22 -4.54
CA MET A 56 3.40 -1.10 -5.40
C MET A 56 4.85 -0.59 -5.49
N PRO A 57 5.86 -1.40 -5.85
CA PRO A 57 5.79 -2.71 -6.52
C PRO A 57 5.64 -3.90 -5.58
N MET A 58 5.96 -3.75 -4.29
CA MET A 58 6.04 -4.88 -3.35
C MET A 58 4.70 -5.22 -2.69
N GLY A 59 3.58 -4.70 -3.19
CA GLY A 59 2.23 -4.97 -2.67
C GLY A 59 2.13 -4.74 -1.17
N GLU A 60 2.62 -3.60 -0.71
CA GLU A 60 2.73 -3.25 0.69
C GLU A 60 1.52 -2.45 1.16
N VAL A 61 1.32 -2.44 2.48
CA VAL A 61 0.22 -1.76 3.13
C VAL A 61 0.80 -0.73 4.10
N SER A 62 0.30 0.48 4.05
CA SER A 62 0.67 1.54 4.98
C SER A 62 -0.56 2.34 5.35
N PHE A 63 -0.52 3.01 6.49
CA PHE A 63 -1.64 3.87 6.90
C PHE A 63 -1.15 5.16 7.54
N ALA A 64 -2.02 6.15 7.56
CA ALA A 64 -1.83 7.40 8.28
C ALA A 64 -3.18 7.91 8.77
N ARG A 65 -3.18 8.75 9.80
CA ARG A 65 -4.34 9.56 10.17
C ARG A 65 -4.15 10.96 9.60
N LEU A 66 -5.25 11.65 9.31
CA LEU A 66 -5.12 13.03 8.82
C LEU A 66 -4.41 13.91 9.85
N GLY A 67 -3.33 14.55 9.41
CA GLY A 67 -2.43 15.34 10.26
C GLY A 67 -1.22 14.58 10.80
N ASP A 68 -1.03 13.30 10.43
CA ASP A 68 0.26 12.63 10.63
C ASP A 68 1.26 13.09 9.56
N ASP A 69 2.53 13.23 9.93
CA ASP A 69 3.60 13.70 9.03
C ASP A 69 4.18 12.60 8.13
N ARG A 70 3.83 11.34 8.39
CA ARG A 70 4.41 10.17 7.73
C ARG A 70 3.45 8.99 7.69
N TRP A 71 3.61 8.14 6.68
CA TRP A 71 2.98 6.84 6.62
C TRP A 71 3.61 5.87 7.62
N THR A 72 2.76 5.05 8.23
CA THR A 72 3.15 3.92 9.08
C THR A 72 3.00 2.64 8.27
N TRP A 73 4.10 1.94 8.04
CA TRP A 73 4.09 0.65 7.34
C TRP A 73 3.46 -0.44 8.21
N VAL A 74 2.57 -1.25 7.63
CA VAL A 74 1.95 -2.38 8.32
C VAL A 74 2.76 -3.63 8.02
N ALA A 75 3.51 -4.10 9.01
CA ALA A 75 4.34 -5.28 8.86
C ALA A 75 3.50 -6.54 8.55
N PRO A 76 3.86 -7.32 7.51
CA PRO A 76 3.29 -8.63 7.27
C PRO A 76 3.59 -9.59 8.43
N GLY A 77 2.63 -10.44 8.81
CA GLY A 77 2.84 -11.41 9.88
C GLY A 77 1.54 -11.98 10.45
N SER A 78 1.66 -12.95 11.36
CA SER A 78 0.51 -13.61 12.00
C SER A 78 -0.38 -12.65 12.79
N CYS A 79 0.17 -11.56 13.33
CA CYS A 79 -0.60 -10.54 14.06
C CYS A 79 -1.49 -9.68 13.16
N THR A 80 -1.13 -9.52 11.88
CA THR A 80 -1.87 -8.68 10.92
C THR A 80 -2.62 -9.50 9.88
N GLY A 81 -2.31 -10.80 9.75
CA GLY A 81 -2.82 -11.67 8.69
C GLY A 81 -2.30 -11.31 7.30
N LEU A 82 -1.48 -10.25 7.19
CA LEU A 82 -0.96 -9.76 5.92
C LEU A 82 0.20 -10.64 5.47
N ARG A 83 0.27 -10.82 4.15
CA ARG A 83 1.33 -11.58 3.49
C ARG A 83 2.26 -10.59 2.79
N ARG A 84 3.56 -10.85 2.87
CA ARG A 84 4.57 -10.03 2.19
C ARG A 84 4.42 -10.22 0.68
N ARG A 85 4.41 -9.13 -0.09
CA ARG A 85 4.34 -9.14 -1.58
C ARG A 85 3.15 -9.86 -2.16
N CYS A 86 1.97 -9.57 -1.61
CA CYS A 86 0.73 -10.21 -2.04
C CYS A 86 -0.13 -9.40 -3.02
N PHE A 87 0.41 -8.32 -3.59
CA PHE A 87 -0.22 -7.56 -4.69
C PHE A 87 -1.72 -7.31 -4.46
N TYR A 88 -2.05 -6.58 -3.38
CA TYR A 88 -3.43 -6.28 -3.03
C TYR A 88 -4.14 -5.57 -4.17
N GLN A 89 -5.26 -6.12 -4.62
CA GLN A 89 -6.02 -5.57 -5.75
C GLN A 89 -6.90 -4.40 -5.32
N ASP A 90 -7.49 -4.49 -4.12
CA ASP A 90 -8.40 -3.48 -3.60
C ASP A 90 -8.50 -3.52 -2.08
N ALA A 91 -9.12 -2.49 -1.51
CA ALA A 91 -9.54 -2.50 -0.12
C ALA A 91 -10.85 -1.73 0.08
N MET A 92 -11.52 -2.01 1.19
CA MET A 92 -12.68 -1.26 1.67
C MET A 92 -12.65 -1.13 3.18
N TYR A 93 -13.37 -0.14 3.70
CA TYR A 93 -13.60 0.02 5.14
C TYR A 93 -15.09 -0.20 5.45
N THR A 94 -15.38 -0.78 6.61
CA THR A 94 -16.75 -0.84 7.14
C THR A 94 -16.80 -0.28 8.55
N ASP A 95 -17.81 0.55 8.81
CA ASP A 95 -18.07 1.13 10.12
C ASP A 95 -18.83 0.18 11.06
N VAL A 96 -19.36 -0.94 10.53
CA VAL A 96 -20.08 -1.95 11.31
C VAL A 96 -19.18 -2.59 12.37
N ASP A 97 -17.94 -2.91 12.02
CA ASP A 97 -16.93 -3.49 12.92
C ASP A 97 -15.65 -2.65 13.02
N GLY A 98 -15.54 -1.57 12.23
CA GLY A 98 -14.42 -0.65 12.25
C GLY A 98 -13.17 -1.18 11.53
N LEU A 99 -13.29 -2.17 10.65
CA LEU A 99 -12.16 -2.83 10.00
C LEU A 99 -11.96 -2.40 8.55
N PHE A 100 -10.71 -2.50 8.11
CA PHE A 100 -10.38 -2.54 6.69
C PHE A 100 -10.38 -3.98 6.19
N TYR A 101 -10.86 -4.19 4.98
CA TYR A 101 -10.86 -5.47 4.28
C TYR A 101 -10.02 -5.33 3.02
N LEU A 102 -8.97 -6.14 2.89
CA LEU A 102 -8.04 -6.10 1.76
C LEU A 102 -8.26 -7.33 0.88
N LEU A 103 -8.48 -7.09 -0.41
CA LEU A 103 -8.60 -8.13 -1.44
C LEU A 103 -7.21 -8.49 -1.98
N GLN A 104 -6.83 -9.75 -1.84
CA GLN A 104 -5.59 -10.28 -2.38
C GLN A 104 -5.76 -10.74 -3.83
N ILE A 105 -4.65 -10.89 -4.56
CA ILE A 105 -4.66 -11.39 -5.94
C ILE A 105 -5.15 -12.84 -6.08
N ASP A 106 -5.15 -13.61 -4.99
CA ASP A 106 -5.66 -14.98 -4.92
C ASP A 106 -7.14 -15.06 -4.50
N ASP A 107 -7.87 -13.96 -4.64
CA ASP A 107 -9.28 -13.77 -4.29
C ASP A 107 -9.59 -13.95 -2.78
N SER A 108 -8.56 -14.07 -1.93
CA SER A 108 -8.75 -14.09 -0.48
C SER A 108 -8.95 -12.68 0.08
N ILE A 109 -9.69 -12.59 1.19
CA ILE A 109 -9.93 -11.34 1.92
C ILE A 109 -9.32 -11.47 3.32
N VAL A 110 -8.58 -10.44 3.73
CA VAL A 110 -8.04 -10.31 5.09
C VAL A 110 -8.57 -9.03 5.72
N SER A 111 -8.98 -9.11 6.98
CA SER A 111 -9.36 -7.94 7.77
C SER A 111 -8.18 -7.36 8.53
N LEU A 112 -8.17 -6.04 8.68
CA LEU A 112 -7.11 -5.27 9.33
C LEU A 112 -7.75 -4.26 10.29
N ASP A 113 -7.40 -4.38 11.57
CA ASP A 113 -7.78 -3.42 12.60
C ASP A 113 -6.68 -2.37 12.78
N LEU A 114 -7.02 -1.11 12.54
CA LEU A 114 -6.13 0.05 12.71
C LEU A 114 -6.60 0.99 13.83
N ASN A 115 -7.60 0.60 14.62
CA ASN A 115 -8.13 1.39 15.73
C ASN A 115 -7.29 1.27 17.02
N GLY A 116 -6.35 0.33 17.07
CA GLY A 116 -5.39 0.20 18.16
C GLY A 116 -4.41 1.39 18.26
N SER A 117 -3.81 1.56 19.44
CA SER A 117 -2.62 2.42 19.56
C SER A 117 -1.51 1.79 18.74
N SER A 118 -1.15 2.42 17.61
CA SER A 118 -0.04 1.99 16.76
C SER A 118 1.20 1.66 17.62
N PRO A 119 1.94 0.57 17.35
CA PRO A 119 3.22 0.38 17.99
C PRO A 119 4.09 1.58 17.62
N VAL A 120 4.43 2.37 18.62
CA VAL A 120 5.40 3.46 18.50
C VAL A 120 6.68 2.85 17.92
N ALA A 121 7.18 3.55 16.89
CA ALA A 121 8.41 3.35 16.13
C ALA A 121 9.53 2.51 16.78
#